data_AF-A0A830FQY3-F1
#
_entry.id   AF-A0A830FQY3-F1
#
_cell.length_a   1.000
_cell.length_b   1.000
_cell.length_c   1.000
_cell.angle_alpha   90.00
_cell.angle_beta   90.00
_cell.angle_gamma   90.00
#
_symmetry.space_group_name_H-M   'P 1'
#
loop_
_entity.id
_entity.type
_entity.pdbx_description
1 polymer ?
#
loop_
_entity_poly.entity_id
_entity_poly.type
_entity_poly.pdbx_seq_one_letter_code
_entity_poly.pdbx_strand_id
1 'polypeptide(L)'
;MMTFRNGSIDEEEPTHKLVTQSPSGVKDWDEEGIIGVENRAMEVILDHGSTVHVELDPAHGQFETIQNKLTQVPESDRIFVASEHEHRAVLPEDRTSVDSLLEIQADDTDEWSDRLFNIEAFAVLSDQSWTYRSVPHETHIREINTAGHDGLVEELCKTLEQLRGTTVKPFDGS
;
A
#
# COMPACT_ATOMS: atom_id res chain seq x y z
N MET A 1 5.27 -14.81 -4.79
CA MET A 1 5.25 -14.28 -3.43
C MET A 1 6.35 -13.25 -3.34
N MET A 2 5.94 -11.99 -3.38
CA MET A 2 6.84 -10.86 -3.31
C MET A 2 7.31 -10.70 -1.86
N THR A 3 8.61 -10.50 -1.64
CA THR A 3 9.19 -10.33 -0.30
C THR A 3 9.96 -9.02 -0.22
N PHE A 4 10.04 -8.44 0.96
CA PHE A 4 10.79 -7.21 1.22
C PHE A 4 12.25 -7.57 1.54
N ARG A 5 13.20 -6.70 1.21
CA ARG A 5 14.64 -6.92 1.39
C ARG A 5 15.08 -6.40 2.76
N ASN A 6 15.88 -7.18 3.48
CA ASN A 6 16.51 -6.80 4.76
C ASN A 6 17.52 -5.64 4.60
N GLY A 7 17.69 -4.68 5.55
CA GLY A 7 17.32 -4.71 6.97
C GLY A 7 17.07 -3.32 7.62
N SER A 8 15.91 -2.74 7.31
CA SER A 8 15.24 -1.74 8.17
C SER A 8 13.72 -1.92 8.15
N ILE A 9 13.18 -2.33 6.99
CA ILE A 9 11.75 -2.61 6.82
C ILE A 9 11.37 -4.02 7.27
N ASP A 10 12.16 -5.03 6.91
CA ASP A 10 11.81 -6.43 7.20
C ASP A 10 12.27 -6.90 8.60
N GLU A 11 13.15 -6.13 9.27
CA GLU A 11 13.61 -6.44 10.63
C GLU A 11 12.61 -6.02 11.73
N GLU A 12 11.77 -5.03 11.44
CA GLU A 12 10.73 -4.59 12.37
C GLU A 12 9.45 -5.37 12.09
N GLU A 13 9.07 -6.25 13.02
CA GLU A 13 7.81 -6.97 12.93
C GLU A 13 6.64 -5.98 12.81
N PRO A 14 5.66 -6.27 11.94
CA PRO A 14 4.44 -5.49 11.88
C PRO A 14 3.79 -5.41 13.26
N THR A 15 3.32 -4.21 13.61
CA THR A 15 2.63 -3.98 14.88
C THR A 15 1.13 -4.25 14.75
N HIS A 16 0.59 -3.99 13.57
CA HIS A 16 -0.83 -4.08 13.24
C HIS A 16 -1.02 -4.57 11.81
N LYS A 17 -2.26 -4.93 11.48
CA LYS A 17 -2.71 -5.22 10.11
C LYS A 17 -4.07 -4.60 9.83
N LEU A 18 -4.25 -4.16 8.59
CA LEU A 18 -5.53 -3.75 8.05
C LEU A 18 -6.29 -5.01 7.61
N VAL A 19 -7.42 -5.28 8.26
CA VAL A 19 -8.24 -6.46 7.99
C VAL A 19 -9.56 -6.02 7.40
N THR A 20 -9.89 -6.58 6.24
CA THR A 20 -11.17 -6.39 5.57
C THR A 20 -11.88 -7.74 5.49
N GLN A 21 -13.11 -7.78 5.98
CA GLN A 21 -14.05 -8.87 5.80
C GLN A 21 -15.17 -8.39 4.90
N SER A 22 -15.02 -8.59 3.58
CA SER A 22 -16.01 -8.17 2.60
C SER A 22 -17.38 -8.78 2.94
N PRO A 23 -18.41 -7.95 3.23
CA PRO A 23 -19.76 -8.46 3.47
C PRO A 23 -20.28 -9.26 2.26
N SER A 24 -21.22 -10.18 2.50
CA SER A 24 -21.81 -10.95 1.40
C SER A 24 -22.44 -10.02 0.37
N GLY A 25 -22.02 -10.15 -0.89
CA GLY A 25 -22.50 -9.34 -2.01
C GLY A 25 -21.66 -8.10 -2.31
N VAL A 26 -20.69 -7.75 -1.46
CA VAL A 26 -19.71 -6.69 -1.70
C VAL A 26 -18.59 -7.21 -2.59
N LYS A 27 -18.25 -6.45 -3.62
CA LYS A 27 -17.16 -6.70 -4.56
C LYS A 27 -15.89 -6.06 -4.04
N ASP A 28 -14.73 -6.57 -4.45
CA ASP A 28 -13.43 -6.06 -3.98
C ASP A 28 -13.15 -4.62 -4.42
N TRP A 29 -13.81 -4.15 -5.49
CA TRP A 29 -13.76 -2.79 -6.01
C TRP A 29 -14.83 -1.85 -5.44
N ASP A 30 -15.78 -2.35 -4.65
CA ASP A 30 -16.72 -1.49 -3.94
C ASP A 30 -15.99 -0.69 -2.85
N GLU A 31 -16.59 0.39 -2.36
CA GLU A 31 -16.03 1.21 -1.27
C GLU A 31 -15.77 0.39 0.01
N GLU A 32 -16.65 -0.57 0.33
CA GLU A 32 -16.49 -1.52 1.43
C GLU A 32 -15.68 -2.77 1.03
N GLY A 33 -15.23 -2.83 -0.23
CA GLY A 33 -14.37 -3.87 -0.78
C GLY A 33 -12.92 -3.72 -0.35
N ILE A 34 -12.12 -4.77 -0.61
CA ILE A 34 -10.72 -4.84 -0.17
C ILE A 34 -9.89 -3.64 -0.69
N ILE A 35 -10.04 -3.28 -1.96
CA ILE A 35 -9.27 -2.18 -2.56
C ILE A 35 -9.81 -0.82 -2.13
N GLY A 36 -11.13 -0.66 -2.05
CA GLY A 36 -11.75 0.57 -1.54
C GLY A 36 -11.30 0.91 -0.12
N VAL A 37 -11.26 -0.11 0.74
CA VAL A 37 -10.76 0.01 2.12
C VAL A 37 -9.28 0.37 2.17
N GLU A 38 -8.44 -0.27 1.34
CA GLU A 38 -7.01 0.07 1.26
C GLU A 38 -6.80 1.51 0.80
N ASN A 39 -7.51 1.95 -0.24
CA ASN A 39 -7.44 3.34 -0.74
C ASN A 39 -7.84 4.34 0.35
N ARG A 40 -8.90 4.05 1.11
CA ARG A 40 -9.34 4.88 2.23
C ARG A 40 -8.31 4.90 3.37
N ALA A 41 -7.61 3.81 3.62
CA ALA A 41 -6.50 3.77 4.58
C ALA A 41 -5.28 4.58 4.07
N MET A 42 -5.01 4.56 2.76
CA MET A 42 -3.91 5.32 2.14
C MET A 42 -4.06 6.83 2.28
N GLU A 43 -5.31 7.34 2.35
CA GLU A 43 -5.54 8.76 2.67
C GLU A 43 -4.82 9.20 3.96
N VAL A 44 -4.82 8.34 4.99
CA VAL A 44 -4.18 8.59 6.28
C VAL A 44 -2.71 8.18 6.24
N ILE A 45 -2.41 6.97 5.75
CA ILE A 45 -1.06 6.40 5.85
C ILE A 45 -0.02 7.25 5.13
N LEU A 46 -0.37 7.82 3.98
CA LEU A 46 0.53 8.66 3.21
C LEU A 46 0.85 9.99 3.92
N ASP A 47 0.01 10.44 4.87
CA ASP A 47 0.31 11.64 5.69
C ASP A 47 1.34 11.35 6.78
N HIS A 48 1.59 10.07 7.09
CA HIS A 48 2.60 9.61 8.04
C HIS A 48 3.90 9.17 7.36
N GLY A 49 3.96 9.18 6.03
CA GLY A 49 5.13 8.81 5.24
C GLY A 49 5.89 10.00 4.67
N SER A 50 7.18 9.82 4.42
CA SER A 50 8.02 10.74 3.62
C SER A 50 8.36 10.16 2.25
N THR A 51 8.24 8.84 2.07
CA THR A 51 8.60 8.16 0.82
C THR A 51 7.64 7.00 0.52
N VAL A 52 7.33 6.79 -0.75
CA VAL A 52 6.60 5.60 -1.22
C VAL A 52 7.48 4.82 -2.18
N HIS A 53 7.56 3.51 -1.97
CA HIS A 53 8.19 2.57 -2.88
C HIS A 53 7.10 1.69 -3.50
N VAL A 54 7.16 1.49 -4.83
CA VAL A 54 6.22 0.63 -5.55
C VAL A 54 6.97 -0.22 -6.58
N GLU A 55 6.74 -1.54 -6.56
CA GLU A 55 7.14 -2.44 -7.64
C GLU A 55 5.97 -2.55 -8.63
N LEU A 56 6.26 -2.23 -9.89
CA LEU A 56 5.24 -2.13 -10.93
C LEU A 56 5.58 -3.07 -12.09
N ASP A 57 4.67 -3.98 -12.43
CA ASP A 57 4.82 -4.81 -13.62
C ASP A 57 4.74 -3.90 -14.89
N PRO A 58 5.59 -4.09 -15.90
CA PRO A 58 5.52 -3.37 -17.18
C PRO A 58 4.17 -3.46 -17.90
N ALA A 59 3.34 -4.45 -17.57
CA ALA A 59 1.97 -4.60 -18.06
C ALA A 59 0.99 -3.60 -17.42
N HIS A 60 1.37 -2.91 -16.34
CA HIS A 60 0.52 -1.93 -15.68
C HIS A 60 0.13 -0.80 -16.66
N GLY A 61 -1.14 -0.43 -16.70
CA GLY A 61 -1.67 0.55 -17.67
C GLY A 61 -1.01 1.94 -17.54
N GLN A 62 -0.51 2.26 -16.35
CA GLN A 62 0.21 3.51 -16.07
C GLN A 62 1.74 3.38 -16.06
N PHE A 63 2.33 2.24 -16.44
CA PHE A 63 3.76 1.97 -16.28
C PHE A 63 4.66 3.07 -16.86
N GLU A 64 4.46 3.45 -18.13
CA GLU A 64 5.24 4.51 -18.77
C GLU A 64 5.05 5.87 -18.08
N THR A 65 3.84 6.15 -17.58
CA THR A 65 3.56 7.41 -16.87
C THR A 65 4.31 7.46 -15.55
N ILE A 66 4.31 6.36 -14.78
CA ILE A 66 5.02 6.25 -13.51
C ILE A 66 6.53 6.31 -13.73
N GLN A 67 7.06 5.58 -14.72
CA GLN A 67 8.48 5.61 -15.06
C GLN A 67 8.98 7.02 -15.39
N ASN A 68 8.15 7.86 -16.02
CA ASN A 68 8.52 9.22 -16.36
C ASN A 68 8.37 10.22 -15.20
N LYS A 69 7.51 9.92 -14.21
CA LYS A 69 7.22 10.83 -13.10
C LYS A 69 8.01 10.51 -11.84
N LEU A 70 8.19 9.24 -11.53
CA LEU A 70 8.82 8.77 -10.31
C LEU A 70 10.28 8.35 -10.54
N THR A 71 11.07 8.36 -9.48
CA THR A 71 12.48 7.97 -9.57
C THR A 71 12.60 6.46 -9.60
N GLN A 72 13.21 5.89 -10.64
CA GLN A 72 13.57 4.47 -10.62
C GLN A 72 14.64 4.21 -9.54
N VAL A 73 14.41 3.21 -8.70
CA VAL A 73 15.29 2.88 -7.58
C VAL A 73 16.47 2.04 -8.06
N PRO A 74 17.72 2.47 -7.80
CA PRO A 74 18.90 1.67 -8.13
C PRO A 74 18.93 0.39 -7.29
N GLU A 75 19.49 -0.70 -7.85
CA GLU A 75 19.49 -2.04 -7.22
C GLU A 75 19.99 -2.08 -5.77
N SER A 76 20.95 -1.22 -5.42
CA SER A 76 21.49 -1.12 -4.06
C SER A 76 20.49 -0.60 -3.02
N ASP A 77 19.51 0.16 -3.47
CA ASP A 77 18.58 0.91 -2.61
C ASP A 77 17.16 0.31 -2.67
N ARG A 78 16.98 -0.76 -3.46
CA ARG A 78 15.71 -1.47 -3.59
C ARG A 78 15.32 -2.15 -2.29
N ILE A 79 14.08 -1.92 -1.86
CA ILE A 79 13.50 -2.54 -0.66
C ILE A 79 12.73 -3.82 -0.99
N PHE A 80 12.53 -4.11 -2.27
CA PHE A 80 11.80 -5.26 -2.77
C PHE A 80 12.78 -6.34 -3.26
N VAL A 81 12.60 -7.59 -2.83
CA VAL A 81 13.48 -8.70 -3.24
C VAL A 81 13.25 -9.03 -4.70
N ALA A 82 14.35 -9.14 -5.46
CA ALA A 82 14.32 -9.47 -6.88
C ALA A 82 13.48 -8.50 -7.75
N SER A 83 13.16 -7.32 -7.23
CA SER A 83 12.54 -6.23 -8.00
C SER A 83 13.41 -5.86 -9.20
N GLU A 84 12.76 -5.58 -10.33
CA GLU A 84 13.38 -5.01 -11.52
C GLU A 84 12.86 -3.59 -11.82
N HIS A 85 11.65 -3.29 -11.35
CA HIS A 85 10.86 -2.10 -11.70
C HIS A 85 10.38 -1.33 -10.47
N GLU A 86 11.25 -1.17 -9.48
CA GLU A 86 10.93 -0.39 -8.28
C GLU A 86 11.06 1.11 -8.55
N HIS A 87 9.98 1.83 -8.23
CA HIS A 87 9.89 3.28 -8.32
C HIS A 87 9.68 3.90 -6.95
N ARG A 88 10.28 5.08 -6.76
CA ARG A 88 10.20 5.87 -5.54
C ARG A 88 9.53 7.21 -5.79
N ALA A 89 8.53 7.49 -4.96
CA ALA A 89 7.86 8.79 -4.84
C ALA A 89 8.31 9.47 -3.53
N VAL A 90 8.56 10.78 -3.58
CA VAL A 90 8.85 11.61 -2.41
C VAL A 90 7.59 12.36 -1.99
N LEU A 91 7.21 12.28 -0.73
CA LEU A 91 6.02 12.94 -0.20
C LEU A 91 6.39 14.25 0.52
N PRO A 92 5.57 15.32 0.37
CA PRO A 92 4.27 15.36 -0.30
C PRO A 92 4.32 15.63 -1.82
N GLU A 93 5.49 15.87 -2.40
CA GLU A 93 5.65 16.38 -3.78
C GLU A 93 5.01 15.47 -4.83
N ASP A 94 5.19 14.15 -4.69
CA ASP A 94 4.71 13.14 -5.64
C ASP A 94 3.35 12.56 -5.24
N ARG A 95 2.67 13.12 -4.22
CA ARG A 95 1.40 12.57 -3.68
C ARG A 95 0.35 12.35 -4.77
N THR A 96 0.19 13.29 -5.69
CA THR A 96 -0.77 13.15 -6.81
C THR A 96 -0.44 11.99 -7.74
N SER A 97 0.84 11.67 -7.94
CA SER A 97 1.26 10.51 -8.74
C SER A 97 0.94 9.20 -8.02
N VAL A 98 1.10 9.18 -6.69
CA VAL A 98 0.73 8.03 -5.85
C VAL A 98 -0.78 7.84 -5.80
N ASP A 99 -1.55 8.91 -5.55
CA ASP A 99 -3.01 8.85 -5.52
C ASP A 99 -3.56 8.36 -6.87
N SER A 100 -3.05 8.89 -7.99
CA SER A 100 -3.45 8.47 -9.34
C SER A 100 -3.10 7.00 -9.66
N LEU A 101 -2.06 6.45 -9.03
CA LEU A 101 -1.68 5.04 -9.19
C LEU A 101 -2.60 4.10 -8.40
N LEU A 102 -3.11 4.58 -7.27
CA LEU A 102 -3.98 3.82 -6.38
C LEU A 102 -5.48 3.99 -6.72
N GLU A 103 -5.83 5.08 -7.38
CA GLU A 103 -7.18 5.38 -7.83
C GLU A 103 -7.69 4.31 -8.79
N ILE A 104 -8.89 3.81 -8.51
CA ILE A 104 -9.64 2.91 -9.38
C ILE A 104 -10.99 3.55 -9.66
N GLN A 105 -11.43 3.55 -10.92
CA GLN A 105 -12.77 3.97 -11.25
C GLN A 105 -13.78 2.91 -10.80
N ALA A 106 -14.89 3.37 -10.22
CA ALA A 106 -15.98 2.48 -9.86
C ALA A 106 -16.51 1.76 -11.11
N ASP A 107 -16.80 0.46 -10.96
CA ASP A 107 -17.26 -0.44 -12.03
C ASP A 107 -16.25 -0.71 -13.17
N ASP A 108 -14.97 -0.31 -13.03
CA ASP A 108 -13.92 -0.69 -13.97
C ASP A 108 -13.16 -1.94 -13.51
N THR A 109 -13.48 -3.09 -14.13
CA THR A 109 -12.87 -4.38 -13.79
C THR A 109 -11.43 -4.49 -14.30
N ASP A 110 -11.07 -3.77 -15.36
CA ASP A 110 -9.74 -3.82 -15.94
C ASP A 110 -8.78 -3.03 -15.05
N GLU A 111 -9.14 -1.81 -14.62
CA GLU A 111 -8.34 -1.03 -13.65
C GLU A 111 -8.20 -1.76 -12.30
N TRP A 112 -9.24 -2.46 -11.85
CA TRP A 112 -9.15 -3.28 -10.65
C TRP A 112 -8.15 -4.43 -10.80
N SER A 113 -8.21 -5.15 -11.93
CA SER A 113 -7.29 -6.24 -12.22
C SER A 113 -5.85 -5.73 -12.32
N ASP A 114 -5.67 -4.57 -12.96
CA ASP A 114 -4.39 -3.88 -13.09
C ASP A 114 -3.81 -3.53 -11.70
N ARG A 115 -4.60 -2.91 -10.83
CA ARG A 115 -4.21 -2.54 -9.47
C ARG A 115 -3.83 -3.74 -8.60
N LEU A 116 -4.53 -4.85 -8.74
CA LEU A 116 -4.35 -6.04 -7.91
C LEU A 116 -3.14 -6.88 -8.35
N PHE A 117 -2.93 -7.01 -9.66
CA PHE A 117 -1.95 -7.94 -10.22
C PHE A 117 -0.71 -7.28 -10.81
N ASN A 118 -0.79 -6.01 -11.24
CA ASN A 118 0.33 -5.31 -11.87
C ASN A 118 0.99 -4.28 -10.95
N ILE A 119 0.43 -4.03 -9.76
CA ILE A 119 1.20 -3.53 -8.61
C ILE A 119 1.67 -4.75 -7.81
N GLU A 120 2.95 -5.08 -7.92
CA GLU A 120 3.49 -6.30 -7.30
C GLU A 120 3.72 -6.13 -5.79
N ALA A 121 4.19 -4.95 -5.37
CA ALA A 121 4.31 -4.58 -3.97
C ALA A 121 4.32 -3.05 -3.80
N PHE A 122 3.91 -2.62 -2.62
CA PHE A 122 3.79 -1.21 -2.25
C PHE A 122 4.21 -1.01 -0.80
N ALA A 123 4.97 0.06 -0.52
CA ALA A 123 5.39 0.40 0.82
C ALA A 123 5.39 1.91 1.04
N VAL A 124 5.02 2.33 2.24
CA VAL A 124 5.12 3.71 2.71
C VAL A 124 6.14 3.73 3.84
N LEU A 125 7.12 4.62 3.72
CA LEU A 125 8.23 4.77 4.63
C LEU A 125 8.22 6.19 5.20
N SER A 126 8.68 6.31 6.44
CA SER A 126 9.02 7.56 7.10
C SER A 126 10.53 7.66 7.31
N ASP A 127 10.98 8.78 7.87
CA ASP A 127 12.39 8.99 8.20
C ASP A 127 12.89 8.03 9.30
N GLN A 128 11.96 7.40 10.05
CA GLN A 128 12.27 6.55 11.20
C GLN A 128 12.17 5.06 10.87
N SER A 129 11.12 4.65 10.16
CA SER A 129 10.87 3.25 9.79
C SER A 129 9.86 3.17 8.64
N TRP A 130 9.48 1.96 8.26
CA TRP A 130 8.31 1.75 7.42
C TRP A 130 7.02 2.00 8.22
N THR A 131 5.97 2.44 7.54
CA THR A 131 4.66 2.74 8.14
C THR A 131 3.60 1.76 7.66
N TYR A 132 3.64 1.42 6.36
CA TYR A 132 2.72 0.48 5.75
C TYR A 132 3.40 -0.33 4.65
N ARG A 133 2.95 -1.57 4.48
CA ARG A 133 3.31 -2.38 3.32
C ARG A 133 2.15 -3.24 2.85
N SER A 134 2.07 -3.43 1.53
CA SER A 134 1.11 -4.36 0.93
C SER A 134 1.66 -5.08 -0.28
N VAL A 135 1.14 -6.29 -0.47
CA VAL A 135 1.19 -7.03 -1.73
C VAL A 135 -0.28 -7.17 -2.15
N PRO A 136 -0.75 -6.38 -3.13
CA PRO A 136 -2.19 -6.17 -3.35
C PRO A 136 -3.00 -7.47 -3.53
N HIS A 137 -2.48 -8.40 -4.33
CA HIS A 137 -3.09 -9.73 -4.57
C HIS A 137 -2.95 -10.70 -3.39
N GLU A 138 -2.07 -10.42 -2.43
CA GLU A 138 -1.89 -11.21 -1.20
C GLU A 138 -2.55 -10.50 -0.03
N THR A 139 -3.86 -10.69 0.12
CA THR A 139 -4.67 -9.83 1.00
C THR A 139 -4.32 -9.87 2.48
N HIS A 140 -3.54 -10.88 2.90
CA HIS A 140 -2.99 -11.01 4.23
C HIS A 140 -1.79 -10.10 4.49
N ILE A 141 -1.14 -9.60 3.43
CA ILE A 141 -0.05 -8.63 3.47
C ILE A 141 -0.65 -7.24 3.27
N ARG A 142 -1.22 -6.71 4.35
CA ARG A 142 -1.63 -5.31 4.51
C ARG A 142 -1.27 -4.88 5.93
N GLU A 143 0.01 -4.65 6.10
CA GLU A 143 0.64 -4.59 7.40
C GLU A 143 1.02 -3.16 7.74
N ILE A 144 0.99 -2.85 9.04
CA ILE A 144 1.21 -1.51 9.57
C ILE A 144 2.26 -1.57 10.67
N ASN A 145 3.19 -0.64 10.63
CA ASN A 145 4.15 -0.40 11.70
C ASN A 145 3.91 0.99 12.28
N THR A 146 3.63 1.02 13.59
CA THR A 146 3.32 2.25 14.33
C THR A 146 4.52 2.77 15.11
N ALA A 147 5.69 2.14 14.99
CA ALA A 147 6.91 2.60 15.64
C ALA A 147 7.23 4.04 15.18
N GLY A 148 7.21 4.99 16.13
CA GLY A 148 7.45 6.39 15.82
C GLY A 148 6.26 7.18 15.27
N HIS A 149 5.09 6.53 15.13
CA HIS A 149 3.89 7.10 14.53
C HIS A 149 2.73 7.18 15.54
N ASP A 150 2.84 8.13 16.48
CA ASP A 150 1.79 8.38 17.47
C ASP A 150 0.48 8.80 16.79
N GLY A 151 -0.63 8.15 17.15
CA GLY A 151 -1.97 8.48 16.66
C GLY A 151 -2.39 7.78 15.35
N LEU A 152 -1.47 7.16 14.60
CA LEU A 152 -1.78 6.50 13.32
C LEU A 152 -2.94 5.50 13.41
N VAL A 153 -2.93 4.63 14.43
CA VAL A 153 -4.00 3.63 14.61
C VAL A 153 -5.33 4.27 14.95
N GLU A 154 -5.33 5.34 15.77
CA GLU A 154 -6.55 6.04 16.15
C GLU A 154 -7.17 6.73 14.93
N GLU A 155 -6.35 7.40 14.12
CA GLU A 155 -6.76 8.05 12.89
C GLU A 155 -7.27 7.02 11.87
N LEU A 156 -6.57 5.90 11.67
CA LEU A 156 -7.05 4.82 10.81
C LEU A 156 -8.39 4.26 11.31
N CYS A 157 -8.52 3.94 12.59
CA CYS A 157 -9.77 3.44 13.16
C CYS A 157 -10.92 4.44 12.94
N LYS A 158 -10.67 5.74 13.13
CA LYS A 158 -11.65 6.80 12.92
C LYS A 158 -12.06 6.95 11.45
N THR A 159 -11.08 6.93 10.53
CA THR A 159 -11.33 7.04 9.09
C THR A 159 -12.10 5.84 8.54
N LEU A 160 -11.88 4.65 9.12
CA LEU A 160 -12.48 3.40 8.69
C LEU A 160 -13.76 3.02 9.46
N GLU A 161 -14.16 3.78 10.50
CA GLU A 161 -15.29 3.46 11.39
C GLU A 161 -16.61 3.24 10.63
N GLN A 162 -16.78 3.91 9.49
CA GLN A 162 -18.00 3.84 8.68
C GLN A 162 -18.00 2.65 7.70
N LEU A 163 -16.86 1.99 7.47
CA LEU A 163 -16.74 0.89 6.53
C LEU A 163 -17.00 -0.45 7.22
N ARG A 164 -18.07 -1.15 6.83
CA ARG A 164 -18.44 -2.42 7.45
C ARG A 164 -17.40 -3.50 7.18
N GLY A 165 -17.14 -4.33 8.19
CA GLY A 165 -16.20 -5.44 8.07
C GLY A 165 -14.72 -5.03 8.05
N THR A 166 -14.42 -3.74 8.24
CA THR A 166 -13.06 -3.21 8.25
C THR A 166 -12.57 -2.97 9.68
N THR A 167 -11.31 -3.28 9.94
CA THR A 167 -10.69 -3.06 11.25
C THR A 167 -9.17 -3.05 11.14
N VAL A 168 -8.53 -2.16 11.91
CA VAL A 168 -7.10 -2.29 12.23
C VAL A 168 -6.99 -3.15 13.48
N LYS A 169 -6.14 -4.17 13.45
CA LYS A 169 -5.92 -5.08 14.58
C LYS A 169 -4.44 -5.22 14.88
N PRO A 170 -4.05 -5.47 16.14
CA PRO A 170 -2.68 -5.85 16.47
C PRO A 170 -2.24 -7.05 15.63
N PHE A 171 -0.97 -7.09 15.25
CA PHE A 171 -0.43 -8.19 14.49
C PHE A 171 -0.23 -9.39 15.42
N ASP A 172 -0.96 -10.45 15.14
CA ASP A 172 -0.72 -11.80 15.63
C ASP A 172 -0.08 -12.57 14.47
N GLY A 173 1.20 -12.95 14.58
CA GLY A 173 1.97 -13.64 13.52
C GLY A 173 1.49 -15.08 13.24
N SER A 174 0.18 -15.25 13.05
CA SER A 174 -0.57 -16.50 12.97
C SER A 174 -1.07 -16.76 11.55
#